data_AF-A0A0A2KW66-F1
#
_entry.id   AF-A0A0A2KW66-F1
#
_cell.length_a   1.000
_cell.length_b   1.000
_cell.length_c   1.000
_cell.angle_alpha   90.00
_cell.angle_beta   90.00
_cell.angle_gamma   90.00
#
_symmetry.space_group_name_H-M   'P 1'
#
loop_
_entity.id
_entity.type
_entity.pdbx_description
1 polymer ?
#
loop_
_entity_poly.entity_id
_entity_poly.type
_entity_poly.pdbx_seq_one_letter_code
_entity_poly.pdbx_strand_id
1 'polypeptide(L)'
;MQITRIAIFFFAAMGAVANPITNDLNAQALSKYGGECSKEHNTCTYRKDGKDHKVKCPSADNLKCKTDRHHCEYDDHHKKVDCQTPV
;
A
#
# COMPACT_ATOMS: atom_id res chain seq x y z
N MET A 1 28.82 -3.35 -36.24
CA MET A 1 27.82 -2.51 -35.55
C MET A 1 26.47 -3.17 -35.82
N GLN A 2 25.95 -4.02 -34.93
CA GLN A 2 25.23 -3.66 -33.69
C GLN A 2 24.32 -2.46 -33.97
N ILE A 3 22.99 -2.64 -33.98
CA ILE A 3 22.02 -2.18 -32.94
C ILE A 3 20.66 -2.35 -33.64
N THR A 4 19.54 -2.82 -33.10
CA THR A 4 19.16 -3.51 -31.88
C THR A 4 17.75 -4.02 -32.17
N ARG A 5 17.47 -5.29 -31.90
CA ARG A 5 16.12 -5.86 -32.04
C ARG A 5 15.25 -5.33 -30.91
N ILE A 6 14.30 -4.45 -31.22
CA ILE A 6 13.28 -4.04 -30.25
C ILE A 6 12.10 -5.00 -30.41
N ALA A 7 12.18 -6.11 -29.69
CA ALA A 7 11.03 -6.95 -29.40
C ALA A 7 10.56 -6.58 -27.99
N ILE A 8 9.60 -5.67 -27.89
CA ILE A 8 8.89 -5.43 -26.62
C ILE A 8 7.52 -6.06 -26.79
N PHE A 9 7.47 -7.34 -26.48
CA PHE A 9 6.24 -8.06 -26.21
C PHE A 9 5.65 -7.49 -24.91
N PHE A 10 4.62 -6.66 -25.02
CA PHE A 10 3.76 -6.32 -23.89
C PHE A 10 2.83 -7.50 -23.61
N PHE A 11 3.32 -8.47 -22.84
CA PHE A 11 2.48 -9.50 -22.25
C PHE A 11 1.93 -9.02 -20.91
N ALA A 12 0.59 -9.04 -20.84
CA ALA A 12 -0.26 -9.37 -19.69
C ALA A 12 -0.09 -8.50 -18.42
N ALA A 13 -1.14 -8.18 -17.67
CA ALA A 13 -2.33 -8.96 -17.42
C ALA A 13 -3.47 -8.03 -16.99
N MET A 14 -4.67 -8.37 -17.43
CA MET A 14 -5.94 -8.29 -16.70
C MET A 14 -5.94 -7.29 -15.53
N GLY A 15 -6.39 -6.06 -15.81
CA GLY A 15 -6.89 -5.18 -14.77
C GLY A 15 -8.04 -5.90 -14.07
N ALA A 16 -7.79 -6.34 -12.84
CA ALA A 16 -8.87 -6.62 -11.92
C ALA A 16 -9.57 -5.28 -11.68
N VAL A 17 -10.65 -5.01 -12.43
CA VAL A 17 -11.65 -4.04 -11.99
C VAL A 17 -12.30 -4.70 -10.78
N ALA A 18 -11.77 -4.41 -9.59
CA ALA A 18 -12.45 -4.78 -8.38
C ALA A 18 -13.79 -4.03 -8.38
N ASN A 19 -14.87 -4.78 -8.46
CA ASN A 19 -16.24 -4.29 -8.39
C ASN A 19 -16.42 -3.38 -7.17
N PRO A 20 -17.21 -2.30 -7.25
CA PRO A 20 -17.48 -1.46 -6.09
C PRO A 20 -18.29 -2.29 -5.08
N ILE A 21 -17.66 -2.67 -3.97
CA ILE A 21 -18.38 -3.13 -2.80
C ILE A 21 -18.93 -1.85 -2.15
N THR A 22 -20.12 -1.43 -2.58
CA THR A 22 -20.97 -0.57 -1.76
C THR A 22 -21.46 -1.41 -0.59
N ASN A 23 -20.80 -1.34 0.56
CA ASN A 23 -21.46 -1.69 1.81
C ASN A 23 -20.83 -0.97 3.01
N ASP A 24 -21.69 -0.29 3.76
CA ASP A 24 -21.47 0.33 5.07
C ASP A 24 -20.69 1.65 5.11
N LEU A 25 -21.42 2.69 4.73
CA LEU A 25 -21.16 4.10 5.02
C LEU A 25 -21.32 4.38 6.53
N ASN A 26 -20.61 3.64 7.39
CA ASN A 26 -20.51 3.96 8.81
C ASN A 26 -19.45 5.06 8.97
N ALA A 27 -19.87 6.22 9.44
CA ALA A 27 -19.07 7.43 9.62
C ALA A 27 -17.94 7.33 10.68
N GLN A 28 -17.31 6.16 10.82
CA GLN A 28 -16.00 5.97 11.47
C GLN A 28 -14.83 6.16 10.48
N ALA A 29 -15.12 6.40 9.19
CA ALA A 29 -14.23 6.20 8.05
C ALA A 29 -13.25 7.34 7.68
N LEU A 30 -12.91 8.29 8.56
CA LEU A 30 -11.98 9.39 8.21
C LEU A 30 -10.64 9.41 8.96
N SER A 31 -10.44 8.53 9.95
CA SER A 31 -9.17 8.48 10.69
C SER A 31 -8.19 7.43 10.20
N LYS A 32 -8.60 6.51 9.33
CA LYS A 32 -7.74 5.44 8.82
C LYS A 32 -7.38 5.72 7.37
N TYR A 33 -6.07 5.76 7.10
CA TYR A 33 -5.52 6.04 5.78
C TYR A 33 -4.81 4.80 5.24
N GLY A 34 -5.34 4.24 4.16
CA GLY A 34 -4.69 3.18 3.42
C GLY A 34 -3.46 3.68 2.68
N GLY A 35 -2.42 2.86 2.64
CA GLY A 35 -1.13 3.17 2.04
C GLY A 35 -0.40 1.94 1.53
N GLU A 36 0.84 2.15 1.10
CA GLU A 36 1.74 1.13 0.58
C GLU A 36 2.99 0.97 1.45
N CYS A 37 3.32 -0.29 1.72
CA CYS A 37 4.52 -0.70 2.43
C CYS A 37 5.77 -0.69 1.53
N SER A 38 6.90 -0.26 2.09
CA SER A 38 8.24 -0.46 1.54
C SER A 38 9.01 -1.38 2.49
N LYS A 39 9.45 -2.53 1.99
CA LYS A 39 10.23 -3.53 2.74
C LYS A 39 11.64 -3.03 2.99
N GLU A 40 12.27 -2.42 1.98
CA GLU A 40 13.65 -1.90 2.08
C GLU A 40 13.80 -0.90 3.23
N HIS A 41 12.81 -0.01 3.37
CA HIS A 41 12.85 1.05 4.39
C HIS A 41 11.97 0.76 5.61
N ASN A 42 11.20 -0.33 5.58
CA ASN A 42 10.16 -0.67 6.57
C ASN A 42 9.23 0.53 6.86
N THR A 43 8.71 1.16 5.81
CA THR A 43 7.85 2.35 5.90
C THR A 43 6.52 2.13 5.21
N CYS A 44 5.45 2.69 5.79
CA CYS A 44 4.15 2.84 5.17
C CYS A 44 4.02 4.24 4.58
N THR A 45 3.65 4.33 3.30
CA THR A 45 3.34 5.59 2.62
C THR A 45 1.84 5.68 2.42
N TYR A 46 1.17 6.61 3.10
CA TYR A 46 -0.27 6.82 2.96
C TYR A 46 -0.55 8.24 2.47
N ARG A 47 -1.72 8.43 1.83
CA ARG A 47 -2.13 9.75 1.33
C ARG A 47 -3.15 10.37 2.28
N LYS A 48 -2.85 11.57 2.78
CA LYS A 48 -3.73 12.38 3.63
C LYS A 48 -3.75 13.81 3.10
N ASP A 49 -4.93 14.40 2.99
CA ASP A 49 -5.11 15.78 2.49
C ASP A 49 -4.42 16.06 1.14
N GLY A 50 -4.40 15.06 0.25
CA GLY A 50 -3.76 15.15 -1.07
C GLY A 50 -2.23 15.12 -1.05
N LYS A 51 -1.60 14.85 0.09
CA LYS A 51 -0.15 14.70 0.25
C LYS A 51 0.21 13.30 0.68
N ASP A 52 1.38 12.83 0.23
CA ASP A 52 1.90 11.54 0.64
C ASP A 52 2.72 11.71 1.93
N HIS A 53 2.38 10.93 2.93
CA HIS A 53 3.03 10.88 4.23
C HIS A 53 3.72 9.55 4.41
N LYS A 54 4.95 9.57 4.91
CA LYS A 54 5.74 8.37 5.21
C LYS A 54 5.85 8.19 6.72
N VAL A 55 5.51 7.01 7.20
CA VAL A 55 5.67 6.61 8.60
C VAL A 55 6.44 5.30 8.70
N LYS A 56 7.25 5.16 9.75
CA LYS A 56 7.97 3.91 10.00
C LYS A 56 7.01 2.88 10.59
N CYS A 57 7.06 1.67 10.04
CA CYS A 57 6.40 0.52 10.63
C CYS A 57 7.18 0.05 11.86
N PRO A 58 6.53 -0.62 12.83
CA PRO A 58 7.22 -1.32 13.90
C PRO A 58 8.23 -2.32 13.34
N SER A 59 9.32 -2.56 14.08
CA SER A 59 10.39 -3.49 13.64
C SER A 59 10.13 -4.95 13.99
N ALA A 60 9.07 -5.23 14.77
CA ALA A 60 8.69 -6.59 15.13
C ALA A 60 8.31 -7.41 13.88
N ASP A 61 8.71 -8.68 13.82
CA ASP A 61 8.54 -9.53 12.64
C ASP A 61 7.09 -9.68 12.16
N ASN A 62 6.12 -9.56 13.06
CA ASN A 62 4.70 -9.63 12.76
C ASN A 62 4.06 -8.29 12.37
N LEU A 63 4.79 -7.18 12.51
CA LEU A 63 4.27 -5.82 12.30
C LEU A 63 5.10 -5.01 11.28
N LYS A 64 6.22 -5.57 10.79
CA LYS A 64 7.04 -4.96 9.75
C LYS A 64 6.51 -5.28 8.35
N CYS A 65 6.81 -4.42 7.39
CA CYS A 65 6.55 -4.70 5.98
C CYS A 65 7.33 -5.95 5.54
N LYS A 66 6.64 -7.01 5.16
CA LYS A 66 7.26 -8.26 4.66
C LYS A 66 7.49 -8.24 3.14
N THR A 67 6.65 -7.48 2.45
CA THR A 67 6.58 -7.36 0.99
C THR A 67 6.45 -5.89 0.61
N ASP A 68 7.11 -5.49 -0.47
CA ASP A 68 6.95 -4.16 -1.07
C ASP A 68 5.56 -4.03 -1.73
N ARG A 69 5.02 -2.82 -1.71
CA ARG A 69 3.68 -2.45 -2.23
C ARG A 69 2.53 -3.22 -1.60
N HIS A 70 2.76 -3.78 -0.43
CA HIS A 70 1.70 -4.39 0.36
C HIS A 70 0.84 -3.30 1.00
N HIS A 71 -0.42 -3.62 1.30
CA HIS A 71 -1.29 -2.67 1.96
C HIS A 71 -0.79 -2.41 3.39
N CYS A 72 -0.87 -1.16 3.82
CA CYS A 72 -0.68 -0.75 5.21
C CYS A 72 -1.74 0.29 5.56
N GLU A 73 -2.10 0.37 6.84
CA GLU A 73 -3.12 1.29 7.34
C GLU A 73 -2.50 2.21 8.39
N TYR A 74 -2.71 3.52 8.26
CA TYR A 74 -2.38 4.48 9.30
C TYR A 74 -3.64 4.96 10.00
N ASP A 75 -3.76 4.66 11.28
CA ASP A 75 -4.79 5.18 12.17
C ASP A 75 -4.35 6.51 12.77
N ASP A 76 -4.88 7.60 12.25
CA ASP A 76 -4.65 8.98 12.69
C ASP A 76 -5.31 9.29 14.03
N HIS A 77 -6.35 8.56 14.45
CA HIS A 77 -6.97 8.73 15.76
C HIS A 77 -6.05 8.21 16.86
N HIS A 78 -5.49 7.01 16.66
CA HIS A 78 -4.58 6.38 17.61
C HIS A 78 -3.10 6.71 17.36
N LYS A 79 -2.79 7.43 16.28
CA LYS A 79 -1.43 7.70 15.80
C LYS A 79 -0.60 6.43 15.64
N LYS A 80 -1.23 5.35 15.16
CA LYS A 80 -0.62 4.02 14.97
C LYS A 80 -0.60 3.64 13.51
N VAL A 81 0.45 2.94 13.11
CA VAL A 81 0.52 2.32 11.80
C VAL A 81 0.40 0.81 11.95
N ASP A 82 -0.46 0.23 11.15
CA ASP A 82 -0.59 -1.19 10.96
C ASP A 82 -0.01 -1.55 9.59
N CYS A 83 1.14 -2.22 9.59
CA CYS A 83 1.79 -2.70 8.38
C CYS A 83 1.57 -4.21 8.17
N GLN A 84 0.65 -4.79 8.93
CA GLN A 84 0.26 -6.18 8.90
C GLN A 84 -1.02 -6.32 8.07
N THR A 85 -0.92 -6.79 6.83
CA THR A 85 -2.09 -7.43 6.22
C THR A 85 -2.13 -8.87 6.75
N PRO A 86 -3.31 -9.38 7.16
CA PRO A 86 -3.48 -10.68 7.79
C PRO A 86 -2.91 -11.85 6.96
N VAL A 87 -2.57 -12.90 7.70
CA VAL A 87 -2.18 -14.24 7.25
C VAL A 87 -3.09 -14.82 6.16
#